data_AF-A0A7V9TN74-F1
#
_entry.id   AF-A0A7V9TN74-F1
#
_cell.length_a   1.000
_cell.length_b   1.000
_cell.length_c   1.000
_cell.angle_alpha   90.00
_cell.angle_beta   90.00
_cell.angle_gamma   90.00
#
_symmetry.space_group_name_H-M   'P 1'
#
loop_
_entity.id
_entity.type
_entity.pdbx_description
1 polymer ?
#
loop_
_entity_poly.entity_id
_entity_poly.type
_entity_poly.pdbx_seq_one_letter_code
_entity_poly.pdbx_strand_id
1 'polypeptide(L)'
;KSFFAGILGGMAVAPAFVALVVAMAITVIGILFIPLGMLAFGVIILGIATLGFIAVAQLTGNALTRGARKDTTERGAELRSLFVGMLTYIGLWVIVALLTPVPLLGSLARTFAFAVTFVAFVTGFGAVILTGFRKSTSVAPAA
;
A
#
# COMPACT_ATOMS: atom_id res chain seq x y z
N LYS A 1 6.64 -9.71 9.39
CA LYS A 1 7.45 -9.98 8.17
C LYS A 1 7.18 -8.92 7.10
N SER A 2 5.94 -8.80 6.61
CA SER A 2 5.58 -7.81 5.57
C SER A 2 5.84 -6.36 5.98
N PHE A 3 5.57 -5.97 7.22
CA PHE A 3 5.89 -4.62 7.72
C PHE A 3 7.38 -4.24 7.55
N PHE A 4 8.30 -5.09 8.01
CA PHE A 4 9.74 -4.86 7.87
C PHE A 4 10.19 -4.82 6.40
N ALA A 5 9.66 -5.72 5.56
CA ALA A 5 9.91 -5.67 4.12
C ALA A 5 9.41 -4.37 3.50
N GLY A 6 8.30 -3.82 4.00
CA GLY A 6 7.75 -2.54 3.57
C GLY A 6 8.63 -1.36 3.96
N ILE A 7 9.15 -1.33 5.19
CA ILE A 7 10.12 -0.31 5.64
C ILE A 7 11.36 -0.36 4.76
N LEU A 8 11.96 -1.55 4.61
CA LEU A 8 13.17 -1.73 3.84
C LEU A 8 12.96 -1.34 2.37
N GLY A 9 11.82 -1.75 1.79
CA GLY A 9 11.41 -1.34 0.47
C GLY A 9 11.25 0.17 0.35
N GLY A 10 10.63 0.82 1.33
CA GLY A 10 10.47 2.28 1.40
C GLY A 10 11.81 3.01 1.42
N MET A 11 12.78 2.51 2.20
CA MET A 11 14.14 3.05 2.22
C MET A 11 14.85 2.86 0.87
N ALA A 12 14.55 1.78 0.14
CA ALA A 12 15.12 1.52 -1.19
C ALA A 12 14.49 2.38 -2.31
N VAL A 13 13.33 3.01 -2.09
CA VAL A 13 12.67 3.87 -3.10
C VAL A 13 13.56 5.05 -3.49
N ALA A 14 14.16 5.74 -2.52
CA ALA A 14 15.01 6.90 -2.77
C ALA A 14 16.26 6.57 -3.62
N PRO A 15 17.10 5.57 -3.26
CA PRO A 15 18.25 5.21 -4.09
C PRO A 15 17.83 4.65 -5.46
N ALA A 16 16.71 3.91 -5.55
CA ALA A 16 16.19 3.45 -6.83
C ALA A 16 15.77 4.61 -7.75
N PHE A 17 15.15 5.65 -7.19
CA PHE A 17 14.79 6.86 -7.92
C PHE A 17 16.02 7.60 -8.44
N VAL A 18 17.04 7.77 -7.59
CA VAL A 18 18.32 8.39 -8.00
C VAL A 18 18.98 7.58 -9.10
N ALA A 19 19.04 6.26 -8.97
CA ALA A 19 19.62 5.38 -10.00
C ALA A 19 18.88 5.51 -11.34
N LEU A 20 17.55 5.63 -11.33
CA LEU A 20 16.75 5.86 -12.53
C LEU A 20 17.08 7.21 -13.18
N VAL A 21 17.15 8.29 -12.41
CA VAL A 21 17.50 9.61 -12.93
C VAL A 21 18.91 9.60 -13.53
N VAL A 22 19.87 8.99 -12.84
CA VAL A 22 21.24 8.83 -13.34
C VAL A 22 21.26 8.02 -14.63
N ALA A 23 20.53 6.90 -14.70
CA ALA A 23 20.46 6.06 -15.91
C ALA A 23 19.90 6.83 -17.11
N MET A 24 18.89 7.68 -16.89
CA MET A 24 18.34 8.56 -17.94
C MET A 24 19.33 9.65 -18.35
N ALA A 25 20.10 10.20 -17.41
CA ALA A 25 21.06 11.27 -17.69
C ALA A 25 22.27 10.84 -18.54
N ILE A 26 22.53 9.54 -18.69
CA ILE A 26 23.67 9.03 -19.50
C ILE A 26 23.50 9.36 -20.99
N THR A 27 22.28 9.57 -21.48
CA THR A 27 22.00 9.81 -22.91
C THR A 27 21.28 11.15 -23.12
N VAL A 28 21.56 11.82 -24.25
CA VAL A 28 20.88 13.08 -24.61
C VAL A 28 19.37 12.89 -24.71
N ILE A 29 18.93 11.77 -25.28
CA ILE A 29 17.51 11.40 -25.34
C ILE A 29 16.95 11.22 -23.93
N GLY A 30 17.66 10.48 -23.07
CA GLY A 30 17.21 10.20 -21.72
C GLY A 30 17.05 11.46 -20.86
N ILE A 31 17.89 12.49 -21.04
CA ILE A 31 17.74 13.79 -20.37
C ILE A 31 16.35 14.40 -20.66
N LEU A 32 15.90 14.33 -21.91
CA LEU A 32 14.56 14.82 -22.30
C LEU A 32 13.44 13.99 -21.65
N PHE A 33 13.69 12.71 -21.38
CA PHE A 33 12.74 11.79 -20.76
C PHE A 33 12.75 11.81 -19.22
N ILE A 34 13.67 12.52 -18.56
CA ILE A 34 13.71 12.62 -17.08
C ILE A 34 12.34 12.94 -16.47
N PRO A 35 11.58 13.99 -16.89
CA PRO A 35 10.28 14.28 -16.29
C PRO A 35 9.27 13.14 -16.46
N LEU A 36 9.27 12.47 -17.62
CA LEU A 36 8.43 11.30 -17.88
C LEU A 36 8.83 10.10 -17.02
N GLY A 37 10.14 9.86 -16.86
CA GLY A 37 10.68 8.81 -16.00
C GLY A 37 10.33 9.04 -14.53
N MET A 38 10.38 10.29 -14.06
CA MET A 38 9.96 10.66 -12.70
C MET A 38 8.48 10.35 -12.46
N LEU A 39 7.61 10.74 -13.39
CA LEU A 39 6.18 10.45 -13.32
C LEU A 39 5.92 8.95 -13.37
N ALA A 40 6.55 8.22 -14.30
CA ALA A 40 6.39 6.78 -14.42
C ALA A 40 6.81 6.05 -13.14
N PHE A 41 7.96 6.42 -12.57
CA PHE A 41 8.41 5.88 -11.29
C PHE A 41 7.42 6.15 -10.17
N GLY A 42 6.93 7.39 -10.05
CA GLY A 42 5.92 7.77 -9.07
C GLY A 42 4.64 6.94 -9.20
N VAL A 43 4.13 6.78 -10.42
CA VAL A 43 2.94 5.96 -10.72
C VAL A 43 3.17 4.50 -10.35
N ILE A 44 4.34 3.93 -10.65
CA ILE A 44 4.68 2.55 -10.29
C ILE A 44 4.68 2.37 -8.76
N ILE A 45 5.38 3.24 -8.03
CA ILE A 45 5.45 3.16 -6.55
C ILE A 45 4.06 3.34 -5.93
N LEU A 46 3.30 4.35 -6.37
CA LEU A 46 1.94 4.59 -5.88
C LEU A 46 1.01 3.44 -6.25
N GLY A 47 1.11 2.88 -7.45
CA GLY A 47 0.33 1.74 -7.90
C GLY A 47 0.60 0.51 -7.03
N ILE A 48 1.86 0.17 -6.81
CA ILE A 48 2.28 -0.94 -5.93
C ILE A 48 1.75 -0.73 -4.52
N ALA A 49 1.93 0.47 -3.97
CA ALA A 49 1.52 0.75 -2.60
C ALA A 49 -0.01 0.76 -2.44
N THR A 50 -0.76 1.27 -3.43
CA THR A 50 -2.23 1.25 -3.44
C THR A 50 -2.75 -0.18 -3.55
N LEU A 51 -2.20 -1.00 -4.44
CA LEU A 51 -2.55 -2.42 -4.54
C LEU A 51 -2.24 -3.19 -3.24
N GLY A 52 -1.10 -2.89 -2.62
CA GLY A 52 -0.75 -3.43 -1.30
C GLY A 52 -1.74 -3.02 -0.22
N PHE A 53 -2.13 -1.75 -0.19
CA PHE A 53 -3.12 -1.23 0.76
C PHE A 53 -4.49 -1.88 0.54
N ILE A 54 -4.93 -2.05 -0.71
CA ILE A 54 -6.16 -2.76 -1.07
C ILE A 54 -6.15 -4.20 -0.50
N ALA A 55 -5.02 -4.91 -0.59
CA ALA A 55 -4.90 -6.24 0.00
C ALA A 55 -5.04 -6.23 1.54
N VAL A 56 -4.46 -5.23 2.21
CA VAL A 56 -4.63 -5.06 3.67
C VAL A 56 -6.07 -4.68 4.03
N ALA A 57 -6.72 -3.86 3.22
CA ALA A 57 -8.14 -3.52 3.39
C ALA A 57 -9.01 -4.77 3.29
N GLN A 58 -8.82 -5.61 2.27
CA GLN A 58 -9.53 -6.89 2.15
C GLN A 58 -9.30 -7.79 3.37
N LEU A 59 -8.06 -7.92 3.84
CA LEU A 59 -7.73 -8.68 5.04
C LEU A 59 -8.45 -8.13 6.29
N THR A 60 -8.48 -6.80 6.42
CA THR A 60 -9.17 -6.12 7.53
C THR A 60 -10.67 -6.39 7.49
N GLY A 61 -11.31 -6.21 6.34
CA GLY A 61 -12.75 -6.47 6.22
C GLY A 61 -13.11 -7.95 6.33
N ASN A 62 -12.25 -8.86 5.88
CA ASN A 62 -12.45 -10.30 6.11
C ASN A 62 -12.36 -10.63 7.62
N ALA A 63 -11.45 -10.00 8.36
CA ALA A 63 -11.37 -10.17 9.81
C ALA A 63 -12.61 -9.63 10.54
N LEU A 64 -13.16 -8.49 10.10
CA LEU A 64 -14.37 -7.89 10.70
C LEU A 64 -15.65 -8.65 10.34
N THR A 65 -15.73 -9.24 9.15
CA THR A 65 -16.92 -9.95 8.67
C THR A 65 -16.88 -11.46 8.94
N ARG A 66 -15.82 -11.95 9.62
CA ARG A 66 -15.63 -13.37 9.94
C ARG A 66 -16.77 -13.88 10.80
N GLY A 67 -17.73 -14.59 10.18
CA GLY A 67 -18.92 -15.14 10.84
C GLY A 67 -20.26 -14.59 10.32
N ALA A 68 -20.27 -13.54 9.51
CA ALA A 68 -21.49 -13.06 8.85
C ALA A 68 -21.90 -14.05 7.73
N ARG A 69 -22.98 -14.80 8.01
CA ARG A 69 -23.54 -15.96 7.29
C ARG A 69 -23.74 -15.75 5.78
N LYS A 70 -23.43 -16.82 5.01
CA LYS A 70 -23.79 -17.14 3.61
C LYS A 70 -23.77 -15.98 2.63
N ASP A 71 -22.56 -15.54 2.26
CA ASP A 71 -22.40 -14.98 0.92
C ASP A 71 -22.66 -16.13 -0.07
N THR A 72 -23.71 -15.99 -0.89
CA THR A 72 -24.17 -17.02 -1.86
C THR A 72 -23.12 -17.31 -2.94
N THR A 73 -22.10 -16.46 -3.07
CA THR A 73 -21.03 -16.56 -4.08
C THR A 73 -19.71 -16.09 -3.50
N GLU A 74 -18.64 -16.81 -3.80
CA GLU A 74 -17.26 -16.54 -3.34
C GLU A 74 -16.80 -15.11 -3.70
N ARG A 75 -17.10 -14.65 -4.92
CA ARG A 75 -16.84 -13.28 -5.37
C ARG A 75 -17.57 -12.21 -4.55
N GLY A 76 -18.77 -12.52 -4.04
CA GLY A 76 -19.54 -11.62 -3.20
C GLY A 76 -18.90 -11.41 -1.83
N ALA A 77 -18.34 -12.48 -1.26
CA ALA A 77 -17.58 -12.41 -0.01
C ALA A 77 -16.31 -11.57 -0.15
N GLU A 78 -15.57 -11.75 -1.25
CA GLU A 78 -14.37 -10.95 -1.54
C GLU A 78 -14.70 -9.47 -1.68
N LEU A 79 -15.71 -9.13 -2.49
CA LEU A 79 -16.14 -7.73 -2.64
C LEU A 79 -16.59 -7.13 -1.30
N ARG A 80 -17.37 -7.88 -0.51
CA ARG A 80 -17.81 -7.43 0.82
C ARG A 80 -16.62 -7.16 1.73
N SER A 81 -15.63 -8.06 1.75
CA SER A 81 -14.43 -7.89 2.55
C SER A 81 -13.65 -6.63 2.14
N LEU A 82 -13.53 -6.38 0.84
CA LEU A 82 -12.89 -5.16 0.33
C LEU A 82 -13.65 -3.91 0.76
N PHE A 83 -14.98 -3.90 0.57
CA PHE A 83 -15.83 -2.77 0.89
C PHE A 83 -15.85 -2.47 2.39
N VAL A 84 -16.02 -3.48 3.24
CA VAL A 84 -16.01 -3.32 4.71
C VAL A 84 -14.64 -2.85 5.19
N GLY A 85 -13.57 -3.41 4.65
CA GLY A 85 -12.21 -2.96 4.91
C GLY A 85 -12.01 -1.49 4.57
N MET A 86 -12.39 -1.09 3.35
CA MET A 86 -12.28 0.29 2.88
C MET A 86 -13.12 1.24 3.75
N LEU A 87 -14.37 0.86 4.06
CA LEU A 87 -15.25 1.63 4.95
C LEU A 87 -14.69 1.75 6.36
N THR A 88 -13.90 0.78 6.84
CA THR A 88 -13.24 0.86 8.14
C THR A 88 -12.22 2.00 8.16
N TYR A 89 -11.36 2.08 7.13
CA TYR A 89 -10.37 3.16 7.02
C TYR A 89 -11.03 4.52 6.73
N ILE A 90 -12.04 4.57 5.86
CA ILE A 90 -12.81 5.80 5.61
C ILE A 90 -13.53 6.25 6.88
N GLY A 91 -14.22 5.33 7.56
CA GLY A 91 -14.96 5.59 8.80
C GLY A 91 -14.05 6.13 9.90
N LEU A 92 -12.83 5.58 10.02
CA LEU A 92 -11.80 6.11 10.93
C LEU A 92 -11.50 7.58 10.64
N TRP A 93 -11.28 7.94 9.37
CA TRP A 93 -11.02 9.34 8.98
C TRP A 93 -12.25 10.25 9.10
N VAL A 94 -13.46 9.74 8.91
CA VAL A 94 -14.70 10.48 9.15
C VAL A 94 -14.85 10.81 10.64
N ILE A 95 -14.60 9.84 11.54
CA ILE A 95 -14.61 10.07 12.99
C ILE A 95 -13.58 11.15 13.36
N VAL A 96 -12.38 11.09 12.80
CA VAL A 96 -11.34 12.10 12.99
C VAL A 96 -11.81 13.49 12.52
N ALA A 97 -12.48 13.56 11.36
CA ALA A 97 -13.01 14.81 10.83
C ALA A 97 -14.06 15.43 11.78
N LEU A 98 -14.96 14.61 12.33
CA LEU A 98 -15.96 15.05 13.31
C LEU A 98 -15.35 15.56 14.62
N LEU A 99 -14.17 15.05 15.02
CA LEU A 99 -13.44 15.49 16.21
C LEU A 99 -12.58 16.75 15.97
N THR A 100 -12.49 17.25 14.73
CA THR A 100 -11.72 18.46 14.37
C THR A 100 -12.06 19.71 15.19
N PRO A 101 -13.33 19.97 15.58
CA PRO A 101 -13.66 21.13 16.42
C PRO A 101 -13.02 21.11 17.81
N VAL A 102 -12.57 19.94 18.29
CA VAL A 102 -11.92 19.81 19.61
C VAL A 102 -10.40 19.68 19.43
N PRO A 103 -9.58 20.68 19.81
CA PRO A 103 -8.15 20.70 19.45
C PRO A 103 -7.33 19.49 19.96
N LEU A 104 -7.55 19.09 21.21
CA LEU A 104 -6.84 17.96 21.84
C LEU A 104 -7.31 16.61 21.30
N LEU A 105 -8.62 16.36 21.22
CA LEU A 105 -9.15 15.09 20.71
C LEU A 105 -8.91 14.95 19.20
N GLY A 106 -9.05 16.03 18.43
CA GLY A 106 -8.82 16.04 17.00
C GLY A 106 -7.35 15.74 16.63
N SER A 107 -6.39 16.30 17.37
CA SER A 107 -4.97 16.01 17.14
C SER A 107 -4.60 14.56 17.48
N LEU A 108 -5.01 14.07 18.66
CA LEU A 108 -4.76 12.68 19.06
C LEU A 108 -5.41 11.67 18.09
N ALA A 109 -6.66 11.92 17.69
CA ALA A 109 -7.37 11.07 16.73
C ALA A 109 -6.68 11.07 15.36
N ARG A 110 -6.18 12.22 14.88
CA ARG A 110 -5.40 12.30 13.62
C ARG A 110 -4.12 11.50 13.70
N THR A 111 -3.35 11.65 14.78
CA THR A 111 -2.09 10.91 14.96
C THR A 111 -2.36 9.40 14.99
N PHE A 112 -3.39 8.97 15.71
CA PHE A 112 -3.78 7.57 15.76
C PHE A 112 -4.23 7.04 14.38
N ALA A 113 -5.14 7.74 13.70
CA ALA A 113 -5.62 7.33 12.39
C ALA A 113 -4.51 7.31 11.34
N PHE A 114 -3.62 8.30 11.40
CA PHE A 114 -2.42 8.34 10.57
C PHE A 114 -1.52 7.14 10.85
N ALA A 115 -1.24 6.81 12.11
CA ALA A 115 -0.41 5.66 12.47
C ALA A 115 -1.01 4.33 11.97
N VAL A 116 -2.32 4.13 12.14
CA VAL A 116 -3.02 2.93 11.65
C VAL A 116 -2.96 2.86 10.12
N THR A 117 -3.26 3.96 9.43
CA THR A 117 -3.20 4.02 7.96
C THR A 117 -1.78 3.79 7.44
N PHE A 118 -0.77 4.36 8.12
CA PHE A 118 0.63 4.21 7.79
C PHE A 118 1.09 2.76 7.95
N VAL A 119 0.75 2.11 9.06
CA VAL A 119 1.08 0.69 9.27
C VAL A 119 0.42 -0.18 8.21
N ALA A 120 -0.84 0.09 7.86
CA ALA A 120 -1.55 -0.64 6.79
C ALA A 120 -0.86 -0.44 5.44
N PHE A 121 -0.48 0.79 5.10
CA PHE A 121 0.20 1.14 3.85
C PHE A 121 1.57 0.45 3.72
N VAL A 122 2.42 0.57 4.75
CA VAL A 122 3.75 -0.05 4.78
C VAL A 122 3.65 -1.58 4.76
N THR A 123 2.71 -2.14 5.52
CA THR A 123 2.49 -3.60 5.53
C THR A 123 2.03 -4.10 4.17
N GLY A 124 1.12 -3.38 3.52
CA GLY A 124 0.64 -3.69 2.16
C GLY A 124 1.75 -3.63 1.13
N PHE A 125 2.53 -2.55 1.12
CA PHE A 125 3.68 -2.39 0.24
C PHE A 125 4.70 -3.53 0.40
N GLY A 126 5.04 -3.86 1.65
CA GLY A 126 5.96 -4.98 1.93
C GLY A 126 5.40 -6.36 1.58
N ALA A 127 4.08 -6.55 1.61
CA ALA A 127 3.45 -7.80 1.16
C ALA A 127 3.62 -8.00 -0.35
N VAL A 128 3.53 -6.93 -1.15
CA VAL A 128 3.76 -7.00 -2.61
C VAL A 128 5.22 -7.36 -2.89
N ILE A 129 6.17 -6.72 -2.20
CA ILE A 129 7.61 -7.01 -2.34
C ILE A 129 7.90 -8.50 -2.05
N LEU A 130 7.41 -9.02 -0.92
CA LEU A 130 7.61 -10.42 -0.55
C LEU A 130 6.98 -11.40 -1.55
N THR A 131 5.85 -11.03 -2.15
CA THR A 131 5.19 -11.84 -3.18
C THR A 131 6.03 -11.90 -4.46
N GLY A 132 6.62 -10.77 -4.86
CA GLY A 132 7.56 -10.70 -5.99
C GLY A 132 8.78 -11.60 -5.78
N PHE A 133 9.41 -11.54 -4.61
CA PHE A 133 10.56 -12.40 -4.28
C PHE A 133 10.21 -13.89 -4.31
N ARG A 134 9.05 -14.29 -3.77
CA ARG A 134 8.59 -15.69 -3.81
C ARG A 134 8.46 -16.20 -5.24
N LYS A 135 7.88 -15.40 -6.13
CA LYS A 135 7.73 -15.76 -7.55
C LYS A 135 9.08 -15.91 -8.25
N SER A 136 10.07 -15.08 -7.92
CA SER A 136 11.43 -15.19 -8.46
C SER A 136 12.11 -16.49 -8.03
N THR A 137 11.98 -16.88 -6.75
CA THR A 137 12.58 -18.12 -6.24
C THR A 137 11.93 -19.40 -6.77
N SER A 138 10.64 -19.37 -7.12
CA SER A 138 9.95 -20.55 -7.70
C SER A 138 10.29 -20.80 -9.17
N VAL A 139 10.92 -19.85 -9.86
CA VAL A 139 11.31 -19.94 -11.27
C VAL A 139 12.80 -20.31 -11.42
N ALA A 140 13.57 -20.34 -10.32
CA ALA A 140 14.91 -20.92 -10.35
C ALA A 140 14.79 -22.44 -10.60
N PRO A 141 15.35 -22.99 -11.70
CA PRO A 141 15.29 -24.42 -11.96
C PRO A 141 16.01 -25.16 -10.84
N ALA A 142 15.44 -26.28 -10.40
CA ALA A 142 16.14 -27.27 -9.62
C ALA A 142 17.39 -27.68 -10.42
N ALA A 143 18.56 -27.30 -9.91
CA ALA A 143 19.84 -27.78 -10.40
C ALA A 143 20.02 -29.26 -10.08
#